data_AF-A0A316ALL5-F1
#
_entry.id   AF-A0A316ALL5-F1
#
_cell.length_a   1.000
_cell.length_b   1.000
_cell.length_c   1.000
_cell.angle_alpha   90.00
_cell.angle_beta   90.00
_cell.angle_gamma   90.00
#
_symmetry.space_group_name_H-M   'P 1'
#
loop_
_entity.id
_entity.type
_entity.pdbx_description
1 polymer ?
#
loop_
_entity_poly.entity_id
_entity_poly.type
_entity_poly.pdbx_seq_one_letter_code
_entity_poly.pdbx_strand_id
1 'polypeptide(L)'
;MLKYLLPSLALVCSLTAHAQKGILIEAESFQSQTKAEQRKWTLVQNDDLNPSGGAYLKCLPDTRVTHDDKLIVGENFSNQAGALAVLTYQVNIDEPGRYYVWVSAYSQGTEDNGIHVGINGQWPASGQRMQWCEGKNQWTWESKQRTEKVHCGEPFLIYLDIEKAGKHTIHFSMREDGFAFDRFLLTKDKDYNPGNI
;
A
#
# COMPACT_ATOMS: atom_id res chain seq x y z
N MET A 1 16.61 11.84 63.48
CA MET A 1 17.23 11.40 62.21
C MET A 1 16.16 10.76 61.35
N LEU A 2 15.60 11.52 60.41
CA LEU A 2 14.47 11.14 59.57
C LEU A 2 15.01 10.49 58.30
N LYS A 3 14.76 9.18 58.11
CA LYS A 3 15.09 8.46 56.87
C LYS A 3 13.96 8.69 55.88
N TYR A 4 14.25 9.41 54.80
CA TYR A 4 13.36 9.52 53.64
C TYR A 4 13.48 8.24 52.79
N LEU A 5 12.40 7.46 52.71
CA LEU A 5 12.22 6.45 51.67
C LEU A 5 11.61 7.16 50.45
N LEU A 6 12.30 7.17 49.32
CA LEU A 6 11.73 7.52 48.02
C LEU A 6 10.94 6.31 47.49
N PRO A 7 9.70 6.47 47.00
CA PRO A 7 9.03 5.41 46.28
C PRO A 7 9.64 5.31 44.87
N SER A 8 10.05 4.10 44.49
CA SER A 8 10.41 3.75 43.12
C SER A 8 9.19 3.94 42.22
N LEU A 9 9.27 4.87 41.28
CA LEU A 9 8.27 5.06 40.24
C LEU A 9 8.49 3.96 39.20
N ALA A 10 7.76 2.85 39.33
CA ALA A 10 7.69 1.84 38.28
C ALA A 10 6.98 2.48 37.07
N LEU A 11 7.77 2.80 36.04
CA LEU A 11 7.27 3.17 34.73
C LEU A 11 6.57 1.93 34.14
N VAL A 12 5.25 1.86 34.32
CA VAL A 12 4.42 0.89 33.60
C VAL A 12 4.39 1.35 32.15
N CYS A 13 5.32 0.82 31.35
CA CYS A 13 5.23 0.89 29.90
C CYS A 13 4.04 0.02 29.48
N SER A 14 2.87 0.63 29.37
CA SER A 14 1.71 0.01 28.74
C SER A 14 1.99 -0.09 27.23
N LEU A 15 2.67 -1.15 26.82
CA LEU A 15 2.64 -1.63 25.45
C LEU A 15 1.18 -1.97 25.14
N THR A 16 0.46 -1.05 24.52
CA THR A 16 -0.77 -1.38 23.81
C THR A 16 -0.38 -2.28 22.64
N ALA A 17 -0.33 -3.58 22.90
CA ALA A 17 -0.33 -4.59 21.86
C ALA A 17 -1.68 -4.48 21.15
N HIS A 18 -1.77 -3.62 20.14
CA HIS A 18 -2.79 -3.78 19.11
C HIS A 18 -2.42 -5.10 18.43
N ALA A 19 -3.11 -6.19 18.80
CA ALA A 19 -3.06 -7.43 18.06
C ALA A 19 -3.34 -7.05 16.61
N GLN A 20 -2.31 -7.12 15.76
CA GLN A 20 -2.40 -6.69 14.38
C GLN A 20 -3.49 -7.53 13.71
N LYS A 21 -4.63 -6.91 13.41
CA LYS A 21 -5.79 -7.56 12.79
C LYS A 21 -5.55 -7.73 11.29
N GLY A 22 -4.50 -8.45 10.91
CA GLY A 22 -4.19 -8.68 9.50
C GLY A 22 -2.74 -9.00 9.24
N ILE A 23 -2.40 -9.05 7.96
CA ILE A 23 -1.06 -9.33 7.44
C ILE A 23 -0.49 -8.02 6.90
N LEU A 24 0.43 -7.39 7.65
CA LEU A 24 1.14 -6.18 7.24
C LEU A 24 2.47 -6.55 6.55
N ILE A 25 2.75 -5.93 5.42
CA ILE A 25 3.92 -6.23 4.59
C ILE A 25 4.51 -4.93 4.09
N GLU A 26 5.81 -4.73 4.34
CA GLU A 26 6.59 -3.61 3.83
C GLU A 26 6.79 -3.75 2.31
N ALA A 27 6.68 -2.65 1.56
CA ALA A 27 6.70 -2.69 0.11
C ALA A 27 8.04 -3.22 -0.41
N GLU A 28 9.16 -2.93 0.25
CA GLU A 28 10.49 -3.41 -0.13
C GLU A 28 10.69 -4.92 0.06
N SER A 29 9.77 -5.63 0.72
CA SER A 29 9.87 -7.08 0.93
C SER A 29 9.33 -7.89 -0.27
N PHE A 30 9.24 -7.29 -1.45
CA PHE A 30 8.77 -7.97 -2.66
C PHE A 30 9.74 -9.09 -3.08
N GLN A 31 9.19 -10.21 -3.55
CA GLN A 31 9.97 -11.36 -4.00
C GLN A 31 10.51 -11.16 -5.42
N SER A 32 9.72 -10.54 -6.29
CA SER A 32 10.09 -10.31 -7.68
C SER A 32 9.33 -9.14 -8.30
N GLN A 33 9.90 -8.62 -9.38
CA GLN A 33 9.32 -7.59 -10.22
C GLN A 33 9.37 -8.04 -11.68
N THR A 34 8.30 -7.79 -12.44
CA THR A 34 8.21 -8.09 -13.89
C THR A 34 7.57 -6.93 -14.65
N LYS A 35 7.63 -6.96 -15.99
CA LYS A 35 7.10 -5.90 -16.88
C LYS A 35 7.67 -4.52 -16.55
N ALA A 36 8.97 -4.50 -16.27
CA ALA A 36 9.67 -3.36 -15.68
C ALA A 36 10.56 -2.61 -16.69
N GLU A 37 10.34 -2.82 -17.98
CA GLU A 37 11.15 -2.27 -19.06
C GLU A 37 10.91 -0.76 -19.23
N GLN A 38 9.65 -0.33 -19.11
CA GLN A 38 9.26 1.07 -19.26
C GLN A 38 9.24 1.81 -17.91
N ARG A 39 8.71 1.16 -16.87
CA ARG A 39 8.61 1.69 -15.52
C ARG A 39 9.00 0.63 -14.52
N LYS A 40 9.69 1.01 -13.46
CA LYS A 40 10.32 0.10 -12.51
C LYS A 40 10.17 0.62 -11.09
N TRP A 41 9.72 -0.24 -10.18
CA TRP A 41 9.78 0.02 -8.75
C TRP A 41 11.23 0.02 -8.29
N THR A 42 11.64 1.16 -7.76
CA THR A 42 12.99 1.42 -7.26
C THR A 42 12.92 1.62 -5.75
N LEU A 43 13.80 0.93 -5.03
CA LEU A 43 13.94 1.09 -3.59
C LEU A 43 14.52 2.47 -3.26
N VAL A 44 13.86 3.19 -2.37
CA VAL A 44 14.33 4.45 -1.79
C VAL A 44 14.48 4.24 -0.29
N GLN A 45 15.63 4.63 0.28
CA GLN A 45 15.95 4.44 1.71
C GLN A 45 16.54 5.73 2.29
N ASN A 46 16.37 5.92 3.60
CA ASN A 46 16.95 7.06 4.34
C ASN A 46 16.61 8.43 3.71
N ASP A 47 15.39 8.56 3.22
CA ASP A 47 14.85 9.81 2.65
C ASP A 47 14.12 10.62 3.72
N ASP A 48 13.99 11.93 3.50
CA ASP A 48 13.37 12.88 4.43
C ASP A 48 11.85 12.67 4.58
N LEU A 49 11.26 11.78 3.76
CA LEU A 49 9.85 11.44 3.82
C LEU A 49 9.49 10.54 5.02
N ASN A 50 10.45 9.92 5.70
CA ASN A 50 10.23 9.07 6.89
C ASN A 50 9.18 7.94 6.68
N PRO A 51 9.34 7.05 5.69
CA PRO A 51 8.48 5.86 5.53
C PRO A 51 8.58 4.89 6.72
N SER A 52 7.66 3.93 6.80
CA SER A 52 7.79 2.78 7.70
C SER A 52 9.08 2.02 7.37
N GLY A 53 9.73 1.46 8.40
CA GLY A 53 10.97 0.69 8.19
C GLY A 53 12.17 1.48 7.63
N GLY A 54 12.02 2.77 7.31
CA GLY A 54 13.06 3.62 6.71
C GLY A 54 13.24 3.44 5.20
N ALA A 55 12.33 2.72 4.52
CA ALA A 55 12.36 2.53 3.07
C ALA A 55 10.97 2.48 2.43
N TYR A 56 10.91 2.74 1.12
CA TYR A 56 9.70 2.58 0.32
C TYR A 56 10.06 2.29 -1.15
N LEU A 57 9.08 1.96 -1.99
CA LEU A 57 9.26 1.80 -3.43
C LEU A 57 8.69 2.99 -4.20
N LYS A 58 9.48 3.59 -5.10
CA LYS A 58 8.98 4.59 -6.06
C LYS A 58 8.94 4.01 -7.47
N CYS A 59 7.83 4.20 -8.20
CA CYS A 59 7.75 3.78 -9.59
C CYS A 59 8.43 4.80 -10.51
N LEU A 60 9.54 4.42 -11.15
CA LEU A 60 10.41 5.33 -11.91
C LEU A 60 10.67 4.82 -13.35
N PRO A 61 11.08 5.69 -14.30
CA PRO A 61 11.14 7.16 -14.17
C PRO A 61 9.77 7.77 -13.94
N ASP A 62 9.72 8.86 -13.17
CA ASP A 62 8.54 9.68 -12.98
C ASP A 62 8.53 10.75 -14.07
N THR A 63 7.62 10.60 -15.03
CA THR A 63 7.55 11.45 -16.23
C THR A 63 6.26 12.26 -16.31
N ARG A 64 5.34 12.04 -15.38
CA ARG A 64 4.08 12.74 -15.27
C ARG A 64 3.90 13.26 -13.84
N VAL A 65 4.77 14.19 -13.45
CA VAL A 65 4.78 14.75 -12.09
C VAL A 65 3.53 15.59 -11.83
N THR A 66 3.05 16.30 -12.86
CA THR A 66 1.93 17.23 -12.79
C THR A 66 0.94 17.01 -13.94
N HIS A 67 -0.22 17.65 -13.84
CA HIS A 67 -1.24 17.57 -14.88
C HIS A 67 -0.78 18.12 -16.24
N ASP A 68 0.16 19.09 -16.23
CA ASP A 68 0.72 19.73 -17.43
C ASP A 68 1.66 18.80 -18.20
N ASP A 69 2.19 17.77 -17.53
CA ASP A 69 3.02 16.74 -18.18
C ASP A 69 2.17 15.83 -19.06
N LYS A 70 2.74 15.40 -20.18
CA LYS A 70 2.03 14.61 -21.19
C LYS A 70 1.64 13.24 -20.64
N LEU A 71 0.34 12.95 -20.65
CA LEU A 71 -0.18 11.60 -20.41
C LEU A 71 0.16 10.66 -21.60
N ILE A 72 0.84 9.56 -21.30
CA ILE A 72 1.21 8.50 -22.25
C ILE A 72 0.70 7.16 -21.72
N VAL A 73 -0.47 6.75 -22.22
CA VAL A 73 -1.11 5.48 -21.85
C VAL A 73 -0.24 4.30 -22.32
N GLY A 74 -0.02 3.34 -21.43
CA GLY A 74 0.86 2.19 -21.66
C GLY A 74 2.32 2.46 -21.31
N GLU A 75 2.64 3.66 -20.81
CA GLU A 75 3.98 4.04 -20.39
C GLU A 75 4.00 4.68 -18.99
N ASN A 76 3.53 5.93 -18.84
CA ASN A 76 3.45 6.64 -17.55
C ASN A 76 2.12 6.44 -16.83
N PHE A 77 1.15 5.87 -17.53
CA PHE A 77 -0.16 5.55 -16.99
C PHE A 77 -0.69 4.25 -17.59
N SER A 78 -1.31 3.40 -16.78
CA SER A 78 -2.06 2.24 -17.25
C SER A 78 -3.33 2.07 -16.44
N ASN A 79 -4.50 2.09 -17.11
CA ASN A 79 -5.75 1.66 -16.49
C ASN A 79 -5.96 0.14 -16.54
N GLN A 80 -5.02 -0.60 -17.14
CA GLN A 80 -5.04 -2.06 -17.23
C GLN A 80 -4.13 -2.64 -16.14
N ALA A 81 -4.77 -3.25 -15.14
CA ALA A 81 -4.08 -3.92 -14.04
C ALA A 81 -3.17 -5.04 -14.57
N GLY A 82 -1.98 -5.16 -13.99
CA GLY A 82 -0.97 -6.13 -14.38
C GLY A 82 -0.26 -5.85 -15.70
N ALA A 83 -0.49 -4.71 -16.35
CA ALA A 83 0.15 -4.39 -17.62
C ALA A 83 1.60 -3.91 -17.48
N LEU A 84 1.92 -3.15 -16.43
CA LEU A 84 3.21 -2.49 -16.24
C LEU A 84 3.67 -2.59 -14.78
N ALA A 85 4.99 -2.66 -14.59
CA ALA A 85 5.70 -2.61 -13.31
C ALA A 85 4.98 -3.44 -12.23
N VAL A 86 5.05 -4.77 -12.38
CA VAL A 86 4.33 -5.71 -11.51
C VAL A 86 5.25 -6.23 -10.41
N LEU A 87 4.90 -5.94 -9.16
CA LEU A 87 5.50 -6.52 -7.96
C LEU A 87 4.79 -7.81 -7.57
N THR A 88 5.52 -8.74 -6.96
CA THR A 88 4.97 -9.99 -6.42
C THR A 88 5.47 -10.21 -5.00
N TYR A 89 4.53 -10.51 -4.10
CA TYR A 89 4.75 -10.82 -2.68
C TYR A 89 4.20 -12.20 -2.38
N GLN A 90 4.92 -12.99 -1.58
CA GLN A 90 4.39 -14.26 -1.07
C GLN A 90 3.77 -14.04 0.30
N VAL A 91 2.55 -14.52 0.50
CA VAL A 91 1.82 -14.44 1.76
C VAL A 91 1.29 -15.81 2.16
N ASN A 92 1.20 -16.07 3.46
CA ASN A 92 0.52 -17.25 3.98
C ASN A 92 -0.84 -16.83 4.54
N ILE A 93 -1.90 -17.43 4.04
CA ILE A 93 -3.29 -17.18 4.45
C ILE A 93 -3.74 -18.34 5.34
N ASP A 94 -3.93 -18.08 6.62
CA ASP A 94 -4.38 -19.12 7.56
C ASP A 94 -5.89 -19.34 7.48
N GLU A 95 -6.65 -18.26 7.30
CA GLU A 95 -8.11 -18.30 7.22
C GLU A 95 -8.63 -17.81 5.87
N PRO A 96 -9.28 -18.66 5.07
CA PRO A 96 -9.96 -18.21 3.86
C PRO A 96 -11.00 -17.12 4.14
N GLY A 97 -11.32 -16.34 3.12
CA GLY A 97 -12.35 -15.32 3.14
C GLY A 97 -11.98 -14.08 2.34
N ARG A 98 -12.77 -13.03 2.53
CA ARG A 98 -12.52 -11.72 1.95
C ARG A 98 -11.48 -10.96 2.77
N TYR A 99 -10.44 -10.49 2.11
CA TYR A 99 -9.44 -9.59 2.67
C TYR A 99 -9.53 -8.24 1.99
N TYR A 100 -9.81 -7.19 2.76
CA TYR A 100 -9.67 -5.82 2.34
C TYR A 100 -8.20 -5.46 2.25
N VAL A 101 -7.83 -4.76 1.17
CA VAL A 101 -6.44 -4.34 0.95
C VAL A 101 -6.34 -2.87 1.27
N TRP A 102 -5.48 -2.56 2.24
CA TRP A 102 -5.06 -1.21 2.57
C TRP A 102 -3.64 -1.00 2.05
N VAL A 103 -3.36 0.18 1.53
CA VAL A 103 -2.02 0.56 1.09
C VAL A 103 -1.66 1.90 1.75
N SER A 104 -0.44 2.00 2.26
CA SER A 104 0.20 3.25 2.67
C SER A 104 0.97 3.80 1.48
N ALA A 105 0.65 5.03 1.08
CA ALA A 105 1.29 5.69 -0.04
C ALA A 105 1.60 7.15 0.28
N TYR A 106 2.63 7.67 -0.38
CA TYR A 106 2.94 9.10 -0.39
C TYR A 106 2.64 9.62 -1.80
N SER A 107 1.81 10.65 -1.88
CA SER A 107 1.47 11.28 -3.15
C SER A 107 1.68 12.78 -3.05
N GLN A 108 2.35 13.33 -4.05
CA GLN A 108 2.60 14.76 -4.19
C GLN A 108 1.44 15.44 -4.94
N GLY A 109 0.83 14.74 -5.92
CA GLY A 109 -0.11 15.33 -6.86
C GLY A 109 -1.23 14.38 -7.28
N THR A 110 -1.95 14.75 -8.35
CA THR A 110 -3.05 13.93 -8.89
C THR A 110 -2.58 12.84 -9.84
N GLU A 111 -1.28 12.78 -10.13
CA GLU A 111 -0.72 11.95 -11.20
C GLU A 111 0.20 10.84 -10.70
N ASP A 112 0.42 10.75 -9.38
CA ASP A 112 1.26 9.76 -8.70
C ASP A 112 0.49 8.99 -7.62
N ASN A 113 -0.83 8.86 -7.78
CA ASN A 113 -1.74 8.58 -6.68
C ASN A 113 -2.67 7.38 -6.93
N GLY A 114 -2.24 6.42 -7.74
CA GLY A 114 -2.98 5.21 -7.99
C GLY A 114 -2.14 3.97 -8.26
N ILE A 115 -2.71 2.82 -7.87
CA ILE A 115 -2.12 1.48 -8.04
C ILE A 115 -3.22 0.44 -8.26
N HIS A 116 -2.85 -0.75 -8.72
CA HIS A 116 -3.73 -1.92 -8.76
C HIS A 116 -3.17 -3.03 -7.88
N VAL A 117 -4.05 -3.87 -7.33
CA VAL A 117 -3.74 -5.10 -6.60
C VAL A 117 -4.33 -6.32 -7.30
N GLY A 118 -3.62 -7.44 -7.23
CA GLY A 118 -4.01 -8.74 -7.77
C GLY A 118 -3.60 -9.89 -6.85
N ILE A 119 -4.04 -11.10 -7.19
CA ILE A 119 -3.76 -12.33 -6.43
C ILE A 119 -3.55 -13.52 -7.37
N ASN A 120 -2.54 -14.34 -7.11
CA ASN A 120 -2.25 -15.57 -7.86
C ASN A 120 -2.22 -15.37 -9.40
N GLY A 121 -1.60 -14.29 -9.86
CA GLY A 121 -1.52 -13.89 -11.27
C GLY A 121 -2.82 -13.32 -11.85
N GLN A 122 -3.89 -13.22 -11.06
CA GLN A 122 -5.19 -12.68 -11.47
C GLN A 122 -5.37 -11.24 -10.97
N TRP A 123 -6.16 -10.46 -11.72
CA TRP A 123 -6.43 -9.04 -11.45
C TRP A 123 -7.95 -8.80 -11.32
N PRO A 124 -8.56 -9.18 -10.19
CA PRO A 124 -10.01 -9.08 -10.01
C PRO A 124 -10.46 -7.62 -10.12
N ALA A 125 -11.71 -7.39 -10.52
CA ALA A 125 -12.26 -6.04 -10.64
C ALA A 125 -12.13 -5.25 -9.33
N SER A 126 -12.34 -5.91 -8.18
CA SER A 126 -12.18 -5.35 -6.83
C SER A 126 -10.73 -5.00 -6.46
N GLY A 127 -9.74 -5.35 -7.28
CA GLY A 127 -8.33 -4.98 -7.04
C GLY A 127 -7.86 -3.77 -7.85
N GLN A 128 -8.71 -3.20 -8.70
CA GLN A 128 -8.24 -2.21 -9.68
C GLN A 128 -8.49 -0.78 -9.22
N ARG A 129 -7.62 0.16 -9.62
CA ARG A 129 -7.84 1.61 -9.49
C ARG A 129 -7.98 2.07 -8.04
N MET A 130 -7.09 1.60 -7.18
CA MET A 130 -6.89 2.24 -5.87
C MET A 130 -6.46 3.69 -6.11
N GLN A 131 -6.98 4.64 -5.33
CA GLN A 131 -6.76 6.08 -5.57
C GLN A 131 -6.65 6.86 -4.25
N TRP A 132 -5.69 7.79 -4.18
CA TRP A 132 -5.51 8.74 -3.08
C TRP A 132 -5.82 10.16 -3.53
N CYS A 133 -7.01 10.68 -3.21
CA CYS A 133 -7.32 12.10 -3.41
C CYS A 133 -6.87 12.99 -2.25
N GLU A 134 -6.91 12.47 -1.03
CA GLU A 134 -6.54 13.17 0.20
C GLU A 134 -5.16 12.70 0.69
N GLY A 135 -4.66 13.31 1.78
CA GLY A 135 -3.41 12.88 2.41
C GLY A 135 -2.15 13.16 1.59
N LYS A 136 -2.14 14.27 0.84
CA LYS A 136 -0.98 14.69 0.04
C LYS A 136 0.19 15.11 0.92
N ASN A 137 1.41 14.84 0.44
CA ASN A 137 2.66 15.16 1.12
C ASN A 137 2.83 14.51 2.50
N GLN A 138 2.22 13.34 2.70
CA GLN A 138 2.37 12.52 3.91
C GLN A 138 2.03 11.06 3.58
N TRP A 139 2.57 10.12 4.34
CA TRP A 139 2.17 8.71 4.24
C TRP A 139 0.72 8.55 4.69
N THR A 140 -0.12 8.09 3.77
CA THR A 140 -1.55 7.97 3.99
C THR A 140 -2.03 6.58 3.61
N TRP A 141 -2.74 5.96 4.54
CA TRP A 141 -3.43 4.72 4.31
C TRP A 141 -4.78 4.92 3.62
N GLU A 142 -5.04 4.18 2.55
CA GLU A 142 -6.37 4.14 1.91
C GLU A 142 -6.76 2.75 1.41
N SER A 143 -8.07 2.58 1.24
CA SER A 143 -8.72 1.40 0.65
C SER A 143 -9.98 1.80 -0.14
N LYS A 144 -9.79 2.64 -1.16
CA LYS A 144 -10.88 3.19 -1.99
C LYS A 144 -10.66 2.87 -3.47
N GLN A 145 -11.71 2.40 -4.13
CA GLN A 145 -11.69 2.11 -5.57
C GLN A 145 -12.30 3.26 -6.35
N ARG A 146 -11.52 3.88 -7.26
CA ARG A 146 -12.08 4.83 -8.22
C ARG A 146 -13.14 4.16 -9.11
N THR A 147 -14.32 4.75 -9.14
CA THR A 147 -15.42 4.36 -10.05
C THR A 147 -15.72 5.49 -11.03
N GLU A 148 -16.64 5.24 -11.97
CA GLU A 148 -17.15 6.28 -12.86
C GLU A 148 -17.93 7.36 -12.09
N LYS A 149 -18.63 6.97 -11.01
CA LYS A 149 -19.46 7.88 -10.21
C LYS A 149 -18.65 8.61 -9.14
N VAL A 150 -17.64 7.95 -8.56
CA VAL A 150 -16.85 8.49 -7.45
C VAL A 150 -15.37 8.47 -7.82
N HIS A 151 -14.91 9.59 -8.36
CA HIS A 151 -13.53 9.72 -8.86
C HIS A 151 -12.45 9.58 -7.79
N CYS A 152 -12.75 9.98 -6.55
CA CYS A 152 -11.86 9.80 -5.39
C CYS A 152 -11.98 8.44 -4.70
N GLY A 153 -12.85 7.60 -5.25
CA GLY A 153 -13.02 6.21 -4.88
C GLY A 153 -14.06 5.95 -3.81
N GLU A 154 -14.69 4.78 -3.95
CA GLU A 154 -15.67 4.23 -3.02
C GLU A 154 -14.95 3.34 -2.01
N PRO A 155 -15.18 3.53 -0.69
CA PRO A 155 -14.57 2.69 0.33
C PRO A 155 -15.09 1.25 0.25
N PHE A 156 -14.32 0.30 0.80
CA PHE A 156 -14.68 -1.12 0.91
C PHE A 156 -14.81 -1.88 -0.42
N LEU A 157 -14.50 -1.25 -1.55
CA LEU A 157 -14.50 -1.90 -2.86
C LEU A 157 -13.13 -2.48 -3.24
N ILE A 158 -12.10 -2.21 -2.44
CA ILE A 158 -10.78 -2.80 -2.61
C ILE A 158 -10.64 -4.05 -1.72
N TYR A 159 -10.75 -5.22 -2.35
CA TYR A 159 -10.64 -6.49 -1.65
C TYR A 159 -10.22 -7.64 -2.57
N LEU A 160 -9.72 -8.71 -1.95
CA LEU A 160 -9.40 -9.99 -2.57
C LEU A 160 -10.21 -11.10 -1.88
N ASP A 161 -10.94 -11.90 -2.66
CA ASP A 161 -11.59 -13.10 -2.16
C ASP A 161 -10.62 -14.28 -2.26
N ILE A 162 -10.29 -14.89 -1.11
CA ILE A 162 -9.32 -15.97 -1.01
C ILE A 162 -10.02 -17.23 -0.51
N GLU A 163 -10.22 -18.20 -1.41
CA GLU A 163 -11.04 -19.39 -1.14
C GLU A 163 -10.32 -20.49 -0.35
N LYS A 164 -8.98 -20.47 -0.33
CA LYS A 164 -8.16 -21.54 0.25
C LYS A 164 -7.12 -20.97 1.19
N ALA A 165 -6.81 -21.73 2.23
CA ALA A 165 -5.69 -21.44 3.11
C ALA A 165 -4.38 -21.89 2.44
N GLY A 166 -3.27 -21.34 2.91
CA GLY A 166 -1.92 -21.67 2.48
C GLY A 166 -1.22 -20.52 1.77
N LYS A 167 -0.26 -20.86 0.90
CA LYS A 167 0.58 -19.86 0.23
C LYS A 167 -0.15 -19.25 -0.96
N HIS A 168 -0.19 -17.93 -0.99
CA HIS A 168 -0.70 -17.12 -2.10
C HIS A 168 0.36 -16.12 -2.55
N THR A 169 0.21 -15.61 -3.76
CA THR A 169 0.96 -14.45 -4.22
C THR A 169 0.05 -13.24 -4.34
N ILE A 170 0.45 -12.14 -3.72
CA ILE A 170 -0.19 -10.83 -3.90
C ILE A 170 0.62 -10.06 -4.91
N HIS A 171 -0.06 -9.39 -5.82
CA HIS A 171 0.56 -8.61 -6.87
C HIS A 171 0.15 -7.16 -6.76
N PHE A 172 1.08 -6.26 -7.05
CA PHE A 172 0.76 -4.85 -7.24
C PHE A 172 1.29 -4.40 -8.60
N SER A 173 0.51 -3.62 -9.34
CA SER A 173 0.97 -3.07 -10.62
C SER A 173 0.72 -1.58 -10.66
N MET A 174 1.63 -0.88 -11.33
CA MET A 174 1.51 0.55 -11.55
C MET A 174 0.19 0.89 -12.26
N ARG A 175 -0.52 1.89 -11.73
CA ARG A 175 -1.52 2.64 -12.48
C ARG A 175 -0.92 3.95 -13.01
N GLU A 176 -0.09 4.59 -12.19
CA GLU A 176 0.56 5.87 -12.44
C GLU A 176 2.06 5.75 -12.06
N ASP A 177 2.96 6.30 -12.88
CA ASP A 177 4.36 6.45 -12.50
C ASP A 177 4.51 7.48 -11.36
N GLY A 178 5.69 7.56 -10.76
CA GLY A 178 5.91 8.41 -9.58
C GLY A 178 5.31 7.89 -8.28
N PHE A 179 4.35 6.95 -8.31
CA PHE A 179 3.71 6.40 -7.11
C PHE A 179 4.73 5.91 -6.08
N ALA A 180 4.62 6.40 -4.84
CA ALA A 180 5.45 6.00 -3.72
C ALA A 180 4.67 5.06 -2.79
N PHE A 181 5.12 3.81 -2.71
CA PHE A 181 4.49 2.70 -2.02
C PHE A 181 5.32 2.30 -0.79
N ASP A 182 4.75 2.48 0.40
CA ASP A 182 5.39 2.21 1.69
C ASP A 182 5.12 0.77 2.15
N ARG A 183 3.84 0.41 2.30
CA ARG A 183 3.43 -0.91 2.82
C ARG A 183 1.98 -1.20 2.54
N PHE A 184 1.57 -2.45 2.69
CA PHE A 184 0.18 -2.85 2.56
C PHE A 184 -0.27 -3.78 3.67
N LEU A 185 -1.57 -3.76 3.93
CA LEU A 185 -2.23 -4.59 4.93
C LEU A 185 -3.38 -5.37 4.28
N LEU A 186 -3.40 -6.68 4.53
CA LEU A 186 -4.57 -7.52 4.27
C LEU A 186 -5.32 -7.74 5.57
N THR A 187 -6.60 -7.37 5.61
CA THR A 187 -7.45 -7.57 6.80
C THR A 187 -8.84 -8.07 6.44
N LYS A 188 -9.41 -8.94 7.28
CA LYS A 188 -10.81 -9.37 7.16
C LYS A 188 -11.78 -8.37 7.79
N ASP A 189 -11.27 -7.42 8.58
CA ASP A 189 -12.06 -6.39 9.24
C ASP A 189 -12.27 -5.22 8.27
N LYS A 190 -13.47 -5.14 7.70
CA LYS A 190 -13.84 -4.11 6.73
C LYS A 190 -13.72 -2.68 7.30
N ASP A 191 -13.89 -2.54 8.62
CA ASP A 191 -13.95 -1.26 9.32
C ASP A 191 -12.59 -0.91 9.95
N TYR A 192 -11.55 -1.70 9.69
CA TYR A 192 -10.20 -1.44 10.20
C TYR A 192 -9.63 -0.14 9.64
N ASN A 193 -9.01 0.68 10.50
CA ASN A 193 -8.27 1.86 10.07
C ASN A 193 -6.80 1.75 10.53
N PRO A 194 -5.84 1.57 9.61
CA PRO A 194 -4.42 1.46 9.92
C PRO A 194 -3.71 2.79 10.27
N GLY A 195 -4.41 3.92 10.41
CA GLY A 195 -3.77 5.23 10.60
C GLY A 195 -2.84 5.38 11.82
N ASN A 196 -2.82 4.41 12.74
CA ASN A 196 -1.98 4.41 13.94
C ASN A 196 -0.91 3.30 13.98
N ILE A 197 -0.73 2.52 12.89
CA ILE A 197 0.33 1.50 12.78
C ILE A 197 1.50 1.98 11.94
#